data_AF-A0A8S3V459-F1
#
_entry.id   AF-A0A8S3V459-F1
#
_cell.length_a   1.000
_cell.length_b   1.000
_cell.length_c   1.000
_cell.angle_alpha   90.00
_cell.angle_beta   90.00
_cell.angle_gamma   90.00
#
_symmetry.space_group_name_H-M   'P 1'
#
loop_
_entity.id
_entity.type
_entity.pdbx_description
1 polymer ?
#
loop_
_entity_poly.entity_id
_entity_poly.type
_entity_poly.pdbx_seq_one_letter_code
_entity_poly.pdbx_strand_id
1 'polypeptide(L)'
;MVVVAYAMSARGPLMQCIELDDFKYFYHHRNAVDIKHVVKEAYRLMESTPKDIHPEKTLEDFKPLTVGQYPVFNKYPKFIVDYQVQERERIRHEEMEYMRQKHLSLEMQKETQKRQQEEEAWYRQQQLLLEAEDKRRKLIQDEEVKLVDQRKRLYAMNREVKLKELQLLDAARRKFLHFQKQQRESELKRLDDEVQRKALQRDQETETAMEEAEIRNLELQLQKKMFEQDLFREFATSSHHLRTEQDMHRKQSELEERIQEKLRDAERERQMEIRKTLQDGLAKSSQQNIEAWASNEYESRRRLQDLERETMSLQLAKRNAENRSLEKEVQDLMTKVQDRKDTETEVAHMELYEQKQDAAESGQRRLRLLEEEGYVAHEHGKSLTQDALYNLNNNSSRLGNTTLNSTKQSDMYQTLQTTTNSSGVSLERSGRAFDEKEIALLNEVRNLRQRLALENRSKRPPAVPCE
;
A
#
# COMPACT_ATOMS: atom_id res chain seq x y z
N MET A 1 -136.05 19.31 2.23
CA MET A 1 -136.88 18.23 1.64
C MET A 1 -136.30 17.62 0.37
N VAL A 2 -135.86 18.41 -0.62
CA VAL A 2 -135.35 17.90 -1.92
C VAL A 2 -134.18 16.91 -1.78
N VAL A 3 -133.22 17.15 -0.87
CA VAL A 3 -132.08 16.25 -0.64
C VAL A 3 -132.53 14.86 -0.17
N VAL A 4 -133.54 14.80 0.70
CA VAL A 4 -134.10 13.54 1.19
C VAL A 4 -134.86 12.81 0.07
N ALA A 5 -135.65 13.54 -0.73
CA ALA A 5 -136.34 12.97 -1.88
C ALA A 5 -135.36 12.41 -2.94
N TYR A 6 -134.24 13.09 -3.15
CA TYR A 6 -133.16 12.61 -4.02
C TYR A 6 -132.52 11.33 -3.48
N ALA A 7 -132.20 11.28 -2.18
CA ALA A 7 -131.66 10.08 -1.54
C ALA A 7 -132.67 8.91 -1.56
N MET A 8 -133.97 9.18 -1.40
CA MET A 8 -135.02 8.16 -1.52
C MET A 8 -135.14 7.62 -2.94
N SER A 9 -135.05 8.49 -3.95
CA SER A 9 -135.09 8.08 -5.36
C SER A 9 -133.87 7.22 -5.73
N ALA A 10 -132.74 7.47 -5.08
CA ALA A 10 -131.51 6.71 -5.22
C ALA A 10 -131.30 5.63 -4.14
N ARG A 11 -132.36 5.20 -3.45
CA ARG A 11 -132.26 4.24 -2.33
C ARG A 11 -131.57 2.94 -2.72
N GLY A 12 -131.88 2.38 -3.89
CA GLY A 12 -131.28 1.13 -4.36
C GLY A 12 -129.75 1.17 -4.41
N PRO A 13 -129.16 2.08 -5.20
CA PRO A 13 -127.70 2.26 -5.26
C PRO A 13 -127.07 2.59 -3.91
N LEU A 14 -127.69 3.49 -3.12
CA LEU A 14 -127.15 3.89 -1.82
C LEU A 14 -127.12 2.74 -0.80
N MET A 15 -128.07 1.81 -0.86
CA MET A 15 -128.10 0.63 0.00
C MET A 15 -127.10 -0.45 -0.43
N GLN A 16 -126.52 -0.35 -1.64
CA GLN A 16 -125.49 -1.25 -2.15
C GLN A 16 -124.07 -0.76 -1.83
N CYS A 17 -123.88 0.52 -1.49
CA CYS A 17 -122.58 1.06 -1.08
C CYS A 17 -122.17 0.46 0.27
N ILE A 18 -120.99 -0.17 0.33
CA ILE A 18 -120.43 -0.77 1.55
C ILE A 18 -119.34 0.13 2.14
N GLU A 19 -118.54 0.79 1.30
CA GLU A 19 -117.45 1.68 1.72
C GLU A 19 -117.87 3.14 1.78
N LEU A 20 -117.25 3.90 2.69
CA LEU A 20 -117.52 5.33 2.87
C LEU A 20 -117.15 6.14 1.61
N ASP A 21 -116.10 5.74 0.90
CA ASP A 21 -115.62 6.47 -0.26
C ASP A 21 -116.53 6.28 -1.48
N ASP A 22 -117.16 5.11 -1.64
CA ASP A 22 -118.21 4.89 -2.65
C ASP A 22 -119.43 5.78 -2.39
N PHE A 23 -119.79 5.94 -1.11
CA PHE A 23 -120.87 6.85 -0.71
C PHE A 23 -120.53 8.31 -1.04
N LYS A 24 -119.30 8.77 -0.73
CA LYS A 24 -118.85 10.12 -1.10
C LYS A 24 -118.80 10.29 -2.62
N TYR A 25 -118.29 9.29 -3.32
CA TYR A 25 -118.21 9.29 -4.78
C TYR A 25 -119.60 9.48 -5.39
N PHE A 26 -120.60 8.75 -4.90
CA PHE A 26 -121.98 8.87 -5.36
C PHE A 26 -122.52 10.30 -5.30
N TYR A 27 -122.27 11.05 -4.22
CA TYR A 27 -122.77 12.43 -4.08
C TYR A 27 -121.92 13.49 -4.81
N HIS A 28 -120.64 13.22 -5.05
CA HIS A 28 -119.77 14.11 -5.82
C HIS A 28 -119.94 13.96 -7.34
N HIS A 29 -120.56 12.87 -7.80
CA HIS A 29 -120.75 12.59 -9.23
C HIS A 29 -122.21 12.78 -9.67
N ARG A 30 -122.38 13.03 -10.96
CA ARG A 30 -123.70 13.25 -11.57
C ARG A 30 -124.40 11.91 -11.80
N ASN A 31 -125.48 11.68 -11.06
CA ASN A 31 -126.28 10.46 -11.21
C ASN A 31 -127.52 10.71 -12.07
N ALA A 32 -127.89 9.72 -12.88
CA ALA A 32 -129.12 9.75 -13.68
C ALA A 32 -130.33 9.49 -12.77
N VAL A 33 -131.12 10.52 -12.47
CA VAL A 33 -132.32 10.43 -11.64
C VAL A 33 -133.49 11.14 -12.34
N ASP A 34 -134.70 10.57 -12.27
CA ASP A 34 -135.91 11.22 -12.79
C ASP A 34 -136.30 12.41 -11.89
N ILE A 35 -135.92 13.61 -12.33
CA ILE A 35 -136.18 14.87 -11.62
C ILE A 35 -137.69 15.08 -11.40
N LYS A 36 -138.56 14.65 -12.33
CA LYS A 36 -140.01 14.81 -12.15
C LYS A 36 -140.51 13.98 -10.97
N HIS A 37 -139.98 12.76 -10.81
CA HIS A 37 -140.28 11.92 -9.67
C HIS A 37 -139.73 12.52 -8.37
N VAL A 38 -138.46 12.97 -8.36
CA VAL A 38 -137.83 13.60 -7.18
C VAL A 38 -138.61 14.82 -6.70
N VAL A 39 -139.05 15.67 -7.62
CA VAL A 39 -139.81 16.89 -7.28
C VAL A 39 -141.18 16.54 -6.73
N LYS A 40 -141.92 15.59 -7.36
CA LYS A 40 -143.21 15.12 -6.85
C LYS A 40 -143.08 14.52 -5.45
N GLU A 41 -142.06 13.68 -5.23
CA GLU A 41 -141.77 13.09 -3.92
C GLU A 41 -141.35 14.15 -2.89
N ALA A 42 -140.60 15.17 -3.29
CA ALA A 42 -140.24 16.27 -2.40
C ALA A 42 -141.47 17.06 -1.93
N TYR A 43 -142.42 17.36 -2.83
CA TYR A 43 -143.69 17.99 -2.45
C TYR A 43 -144.55 17.06 -1.59
N ARG A 44 -144.64 15.78 -1.92
CA ARG A 44 -145.34 14.78 -1.10
C ARG A 44 -144.77 14.72 0.32
N LEU A 45 -143.45 14.71 0.47
CA LEU A 45 -142.77 14.74 1.77
C LEU A 45 -143.03 16.04 2.51
N MET A 46 -143.02 17.17 1.81
CA MET A 46 -143.30 18.49 2.41
C MET A 46 -144.72 18.56 2.99
N GLU A 47 -145.72 18.01 2.29
CA GLU A 47 -147.12 18.00 2.72
C GLU A 47 -147.43 16.93 3.79
N SER A 48 -146.76 15.79 3.74
CA SER A 48 -147.00 14.65 4.67
C SER A 48 -146.18 14.71 5.97
N THR A 49 -145.18 15.59 6.07
CA THR A 49 -144.33 15.68 7.27
C THR A 49 -144.98 16.56 8.34
N PRO A 50 -145.17 16.06 9.59
CA PRO A 50 -145.66 16.87 10.70
C PRO A 50 -144.74 18.06 11.01
N LYS A 51 -145.33 19.16 11.50
CA LYS A 51 -144.61 20.41 11.84
C LYS A 51 -143.50 20.25 12.89
N ASP A 52 -143.50 19.16 13.66
CA ASP A 52 -142.50 18.89 14.69
C ASP A 52 -141.16 18.40 14.12
N ILE A 53 -141.18 17.75 12.95
CA ILE A 53 -139.99 17.17 12.30
C ILE A 53 -139.57 17.99 11.06
N HIS A 54 -140.24 19.11 10.80
CA HIS A 54 -139.95 19.94 9.63
C HIS A 54 -138.58 20.64 9.76
N PRO A 55 -137.69 20.57 8.74
CA PRO A 55 -136.31 21.06 8.82
C PRO A 55 -136.17 22.59 8.95
N GLU A 56 -137.27 23.34 8.78
CA GLU A 56 -137.31 24.79 8.99
C GLU A 56 -136.88 25.22 10.40
N LYS A 57 -137.04 24.37 11.43
CA LYS A 57 -136.63 24.71 12.80
C LYS A 57 -135.12 24.51 13.06
N THR A 58 -134.43 23.70 12.25
CA THR A 58 -133.04 23.29 12.48
C THR A 58 -132.05 24.00 11.57
N LEU A 59 -132.48 24.38 10.37
CA LEU A 59 -131.66 25.09 9.40
C LEU A 59 -131.85 26.60 9.60
N GLU A 60 -130.74 27.34 9.67
CA GLU A 60 -130.79 28.80 9.65
C GLU A 60 -131.29 29.30 8.29
N ASP A 61 -132.08 30.38 8.31
CA ASP A 61 -132.47 31.08 7.09
C ASP A 61 -131.24 31.57 6.32
N PHE A 62 -131.32 31.51 4.99
CA PHE A 62 -130.26 32.03 4.13
C PHE A 62 -130.10 33.54 4.34
N LYS A 63 -128.97 33.93 4.94
CA LYS A 63 -128.59 35.33 5.14
C LYS A 63 -127.76 35.82 3.95
N PRO A 64 -128.07 36.99 3.36
CA PRO A 64 -127.21 37.56 2.33
C PRO A 64 -125.84 37.94 2.90
N LEU A 65 -124.79 37.81 2.09
CA LEU A 65 -123.45 38.29 2.45
C LEU A 65 -123.47 39.82 2.61
N THR A 66 -122.74 40.33 3.60
CA THR A 66 -122.59 41.78 3.81
C THR A 66 -121.76 42.36 2.68
N VAL A 67 -122.28 43.42 2.04
CA VAL A 67 -121.58 44.08 0.93
C VAL A 67 -120.41 44.90 1.50
N GLY A 68 -119.18 44.55 1.11
CA GLY A 68 -117.98 45.36 1.38
C GLY A 68 -117.08 44.92 2.55
N GLN A 69 -117.44 43.88 3.31
CA GLN A 69 -116.55 43.29 4.31
C GLN A 69 -116.32 41.80 4.02
N TYR A 70 -115.08 41.46 3.67
CA TYR A 70 -114.66 40.06 3.57
C TYR A 70 -114.56 39.44 4.97
N PRO A 71 -115.25 38.33 5.26
CA PRO A 71 -115.09 37.63 6.53
C PRO A 71 -113.66 37.15 6.72
N VAL A 72 -113.11 37.28 7.92
CA VAL A 72 -111.77 36.76 8.24
C VAL A 72 -111.77 35.23 8.05
N PHE A 73 -111.08 34.78 7.00
CA PHE A 73 -111.08 33.40 6.56
C PHE A 73 -109.99 32.59 7.28
N ASN A 74 -110.34 31.99 8.42
CA ASN A 74 -109.42 31.17 9.22
C ASN A 74 -109.39 29.68 8.82
N LYS A 75 -109.92 29.34 7.64
CA LYS A 75 -110.04 27.94 7.17
C LYS A 75 -109.00 27.59 6.09
N TYR A 76 -107.78 28.10 6.22
CA TYR A 76 -106.69 27.69 5.34
C TYR A 76 -106.23 26.25 5.65
N PRO A 77 -105.90 25.44 4.64
CA PRO A 77 -105.31 24.12 4.85
C PRO A 77 -103.93 24.27 5.50
N LYS A 78 -103.84 24.04 6.82
CA LYS A 78 -102.58 24.20 7.60
C LYS A 78 -101.41 23.42 7.03
N PHE A 79 -101.67 22.22 6.51
CA PHE A 79 -100.66 21.35 5.88
C PHE A 79 -99.84 22.04 4.78
N ILE A 80 -100.46 22.87 3.92
CA ILE A 80 -99.75 23.53 2.81
C ILE A 80 -98.80 24.59 3.34
N VAL A 81 -99.24 25.34 4.35
CA VAL A 81 -98.44 26.42 4.95
C VAL A 81 -97.28 25.81 5.75
N ASP A 82 -97.54 24.78 6.54
CA ASP A 82 -96.52 24.09 7.33
C ASP A 82 -95.44 23.47 6.44
N TYR A 83 -95.84 22.86 5.31
CA TYR A 83 -94.89 22.33 4.32
C TYR A 83 -94.02 23.42 3.69
N GLN A 84 -94.59 24.57 3.32
CA GLN A 84 -93.82 25.70 2.78
C GLN A 84 -92.84 26.30 3.78
N VAL A 85 -93.20 26.33 5.07
CA VAL A 85 -92.32 26.78 6.15
C VAL A 85 -91.18 25.78 6.34
N GLN A 86 -91.48 24.49 6.40
CA GLN A 86 -90.45 23.43 6.51
C GLN A 86 -89.47 23.45 5.34
N GLU A 87 -89.96 23.61 4.11
CA GLU A 87 -89.09 23.66 2.93
C GLU A 87 -88.18 24.90 2.94
N ARG A 88 -88.71 26.06 3.37
CA ARG A 88 -87.89 27.27 3.56
C ARG A 88 -86.82 27.10 4.63
N GLU A 89 -87.16 26.46 5.74
CA GLU A 89 -86.19 26.19 6.82
C GLU A 89 -85.12 25.20 6.34
N ARG A 90 -85.51 24.17 5.60
CA ARG A 90 -84.60 23.22 4.97
C ARG A 90 -83.61 23.93 4.02
N ILE A 91 -84.11 24.75 3.10
CA ILE A 91 -83.27 25.52 2.17
C ILE A 91 -82.31 26.42 2.94
N ARG A 92 -82.78 27.12 3.99
CA ARG A 92 -81.92 27.96 4.84
C ARG A 92 -80.81 27.14 5.51
N HIS A 93 -81.12 25.94 6.00
CA HIS A 93 -80.12 25.06 6.60
C HIS A 93 -79.08 24.60 5.57
N GLU A 94 -79.52 24.15 4.38
CA GLU A 94 -78.63 23.73 3.29
C GLU A 94 -77.73 24.88 2.83
N GLU A 95 -78.25 26.11 2.72
CA GLU A 95 -77.45 27.30 2.39
C GLU A 95 -76.42 27.63 3.48
N MET A 96 -76.79 27.54 4.76
CA MET A 96 -75.84 27.74 5.86
C MET A 96 -74.73 26.69 5.83
N GLU A 97 -75.06 25.43 5.58
CA GLU A 97 -74.07 24.35 5.47
C GLU A 97 -73.16 24.56 4.26
N TYR A 98 -73.72 24.92 3.10
CA TYR A 98 -72.94 25.25 1.92
C TYR A 98 -71.95 26.39 2.16
N MET A 99 -72.39 27.46 2.84
CA MET A 99 -71.51 28.58 3.18
C MET A 99 -70.39 28.18 4.16
N ARG A 100 -70.70 27.31 5.13
CA ARG A 100 -69.68 26.74 6.03
C ARG A 100 -68.67 25.88 5.28
N GLN A 101 -69.12 24.99 4.40
CA GLN A 101 -68.25 24.14 3.59
C GLN A 101 -67.36 24.97 2.66
N LYS A 102 -67.92 26.00 2.01
CA LYS A 102 -67.16 26.92 1.18
C LYS A 102 -66.11 27.69 1.97
N HIS A 103 -66.45 28.13 3.18
CA HIS A 103 -65.49 28.79 4.07
C HIS A 103 -64.34 27.86 4.45
N LEU A 104 -64.65 26.64 4.90
CA LEU A 104 -63.65 25.62 5.24
C LEU A 104 -62.75 25.28 4.04
N SER A 105 -63.32 25.13 2.85
CA SER A 105 -62.55 24.87 1.62
C SER A 105 -61.59 26.02 1.31
N LEU A 106 -62.03 27.27 1.51
CA LEU A 106 -61.19 28.44 1.28
C LEU A 106 -60.08 28.55 2.32
N GLU A 107 -60.36 28.23 3.58
CA GLU A 107 -59.34 28.17 4.63
C GLU A 107 -58.29 27.09 4.34
N MET A 108 -58.73 25.89 3.98
CA MET A 108 -57.84 24.80 3.57
C MET A 108 -56.99 25.19 2.35
N GLN A 109 -57.57 25.89 1.36
CA GLN A 109 -56.82 26.38 0.21
C GLN A 109 -55.79 27.45 0.60
N LYS A 110 -56.12 28.36 1.52
CA LYS A 110 -55.17 29.35 2.04
C LYS A 110 -54.04 28.69 2.82
N GLU A 111 -54.34 27.67 3.62
CA GLU A 111 -53.34 26.97 4.41
C GLU A 111 -52.39 26.17 3.51
N THR A 112 -52.91 25.46 2.51
CA THR A 112 -52.08 24.75 1.52
C THR A 112 -51.17 25.71 0.74
N GLN A 113 -51.68 26.88 0.33
CA GLN A 113 -50.86 27.90 -0.31
C GLN A 113 -49.75 28.44 0.61
N LYS A 114 -50.05 28.66 1.90
CA LYS A 114 -49.02 29.07 2.88
C LYS A 114 -47.94 28.00 3.03
N ARG A 115 -48.31 26.74 3.20
CA ARG A 115 -47.35 25.63 3.29
C ARG A 115 -46.48 25.52 2.04
N GLN A 116 -47.06 25.68 0.85
CA GLN A 116 -46.30 25.70 -0.40
C GLN A 116 -45.27 26.85 -0.45
N GLN A 117 -45.65 28.05 -0.03
CA GLN A 117 -44.73 29.19 0.03
C GLN A 117 -43.60 28.97 1.05
N GLU A 118 -43.92 28.38 2.20
CA GLU A 118 -42.94 28.02 3.23
C GLU A 118 -41.98 26.95 2.73
N GLU A 119 -42.48 25.90 2.06
CA GLU A 119 -41.66 24.86 1.43
C GLU A 119 -40.74 25.45 0.35
N GLU A 120 -41.26 26.29 -0.55
CA GLU A 120 -40.45 26.97 -1.57
C GLU A 120 -39.36 27.85 -0.95
N ALA A 121 -39.69 28.62 0.09
CA ALA A 121 -38.72 29.45 0.80
C ALA A 121 -37.64 28.59 1.46
N TRP A 122 -38.03 27.47 2.07
CA TRP A 122 -37.12 26.51 2.65
C TRP A 122 -36.19 25.88 1.60
N TYR A 123 -36.71 25.47 0.44
CA TYR A 123 -35.89 24.95 -0.66
C TYR A 123 -34.89 25.99 -1.17
N ARG A 124 -35.30 27.26 -1.33
CA ARG A 124 -34.40 28.35 -1.72
C ARG A 124 -33.27 28.54 -0.69
N GLN A 125 -33.61 28.51 0.60
CA GLN A 125 -32.62 28.62 1.67
C GLN A 125 -31.64 27.45 1.66
N GLN A 126 -32.13 26.22 1.45
CA GLN A 126 -31.30 25.02 1.37
C GLN A 126 -30.36 25.07 0.17
N GLN A 127 -30.83 25.55 -0.98
CA GLN A 127 -30.01 25.72 -2.17
C GLN A 127 -28.91 26.77 -1.96
N LEU A 128 -29.22 27.89 -1.28
CA LEU A 128 -28.23 28.90 -0.93
C LEU A 128 -27.13 28.34 -0.01
N LEU A 129 -27.51 27.49 0.96
CA LEU A 129 -26.56 26.81 1.85
C LEU A 129 -25.65 25.86 1.07
N LEU A 130 -26.19 25.05 0.16
CA LEU A 130 -25.41 24.16 -0.70
C LEU A 130 -24.44 24.95 -1.57
N GLU A 131 -24.88 26.05 -2.20
CA GLU A 131 -24.01 26.89 -3.01
C GLU A 131 -22.88 27.55 -2.19
N ALA A 132 -23.17 27.97 -0.96
CA ALA A 132 -22.17 28.53 -0.05
C ALA A 132 -21.15 27.46 0.37
N GLU A 133 -21.61 26.22 0.62
CA GLU A 133 -20.73 25.09 0.92
C GLU A 133 -19.84 24.75 -0.28
N ASP A 134 -20.39 24.69 -1.48
CA ASP A 134 -19.63 24.43 -2.72
C ASP A 134 -18.57 25.50 -2.97
N LYS A 135 -18.92 26.78 -2.75
CA LYS A 135 -17.96 27.89 -2.83
C LYS A 135 -16.86 27.73 -1.79
N ARG A 136 -17.19 27.37 -0.54
CA ARG A 136 -16.22 27.10 0.51
C ARG A 136 -15.30 25.94 0.15
N ARG A 137 -15.84 24.82 -0.35
CA ARG A 137 -15.06 23.64 -0.79
C ARG A 137 -14.08 24.00 -1.91
N LYS A 138 -14.52 24.78 -2.90
CA LYS A 138 -13.66 25.27 -3.98
C LYS A 138 -12.52 26.15 -3.46
N LEU A 139 -12.81 27.09 -2.55
CA LEU A 139 -11.78 27.93 -1.95
C LEU A 139 -10.74 27.11 -1.18
N ILE A 140 -11.19 26.13 -0.38
CA ILE A 140 -10.28 25.22 0.34
C ILE A 140 -9.41 24.45 -0.66
N GLN A 141 -10.00 23.92 -1.74
CA GLN A 141 -9.25 23.18 -2.75
C GLN A 141 -8.19 24.06 -3.45
N ASP A 142 -8.53 25.31 -3.79
CA ASP A 142 -7.57 26.26 -4.37
C ASP A 142 -6.44 26.61 -3.40
N GLU A 143 -6.74 26.75 -2.10
CA GLU A 143 -5.75 26.98 -1.05
C GLU A 143 -4.85 25.76 -0.84
N GLU A 144 -5.40 24.55 -0.84
CA GLU A 144 -4.64 23.29 -0.75
C GLU A 144 -3.67 23.15 -1.92
N VAL A 145 -4.11 23.44 -3.15
CA VAL A 145 -3.23 23.43 -4.33
C VAL A 145 -2.09 24.43 -4.18
N LYS A 146 -2.38 25.65 -3.72
CA LYS A 146 -1.33 26.67 -3.45
C LYS A 146 -0.34 26.19 -2.39
N LEU A 147 -0.81 25.56 -1.30
CA LEU A 147 0.05 25.02 -0.25
C LEU A 147 0.93 23.86 -0.77
N VAL A 148 0.38 22.98 -1.59
CA VAL A 148 1.15 21.91 -2.24
C VAL A 148 2.24 22.50 -3.13
N ASP A 149 1.94 23.52 -3.93
CA ASP A 149 2.93 24.16 -4.79
C ASP A 149 4.00 24.92 -3.99
N GLN A 150 3.63 25.59 -2.90
CA GLN A 150 4.59 26.19 -1.97
C GLN A 150 5.52 25.12 -1.36
N ARG A 151 4.97 23.98 -0.90
CA ARG A 151 5.77 22.87 -0.40
C ARG A 151 6.71 22.33 -1.47
N LYS A 152 6.26 22.12 -2.70
CA LYS A 152 7.11 21.69 -3.82
C LYS A 152 8.27 22.67 -4.07
N ARG A 153 8.00 23.99 -4.07
CA ARG A 153 9.04 25.02 -4.22
C ARG A 153 10.04 24.99 -3.07
N LEU A 154 9.57 24.84 -1.83
CA LEU A 154 10.44 24.71 -0.66
C LEU A 154 11.29 23.44 -0.71
N TYR A 155 10.74 22.30 -1.14
CA TYR A 155 11.51 21.08 -1.35
C TYR A 155 12.57 21.24 -2.43
N ALA A 156 12.25 21.91 -3.55
CA ALA A 156 13.22 22.20 -4.61
C ALA A 156 14.35 23.12 -4.10
N MET A 157 14.02 24.17 -3.37
CA MET A 157 15.00 25.07 -2.75
C MET A 157 15.88 24.35 -1.72
N ASN A 158 15.29 23.52 -0.85
CA ASN A 158 16.04 22.73 0.14
C ASN A 158 17.00 21.76 -0.56
N ARG A 159 16.54 21.09 -1.63
CA ARG A 159 17.39 20.24 -2.46
C ARG A 159 18.55 21.02 -3.07
N GLU A 160 18.31 22.21 -3.59
CA GLU A 160 19.37 23.07 -4.15
C GLU A 160 20.40 23.49 -3.10
N VAL A 161 19.94 23.87 -1.90
CA VAL A 161 20.82 24.22 -0.77
C VAL A 161 21.69 23.02 -0.37
N LYS A 162 21.10 21.82 -0.22
CA LYS A 162 21.85 20.60 0.09
C LYS A 162 22.88 20.26 -0.98
N LEU A 163 22.54 20.44 -2.26
CA LEU A 163 23.50 20.23 -3.36
C LEU A 163 24.67 21.23 -3.29
N LYS A 164 24.40 22.50 -3.00
CA LYS A 164 25.46 23.51 -2.81
C LYS A 164 26.35 23.19 -1.61
N GLU A 165 25.76 22.74 -0.49
CA GLU A 165 26.51 22.30 0.69
C GLU A 165 27.44 21.12 0.35
N LEU A 166 26.93 20.09 -0.33
CA LEU A 166 27.73 18.96 -0.79
C LEU A 166 28.85 19.39 -1.73
N GLN A 167 28.58 20.31 -2.67
CA GLN A 167 29.61 20.86 -3.56
C GLN A 167 30.72 21.59 -2.81
N LEU A 168 30.38 22.35 -1.76
CA LEU A 168 31.36 23.04 -0.92
C LEU A 168 32.20 22.04 -0.11
N LEU A 169 31.58 21.01 0.46
CA LEU A 169 32.28 19.94 1.17
C LEU A 169 33.22 19.16 0.23
N ASP A 170 32.77 18.82 -0.97
CA ASP A 170 33.60 18.16 -1.98
C ASP A 170 34.76 19.06 -2.43
N ALA A 171 34.53 20.36 -2.64
CA ALA A 171 35.58 21.30 -2.97
C ALA A 171 36.62 21.41 -1.84
N ALA A 172 36.18 21.47 -0.58
CA ALA A 172 37.08 21.47 0.58
C ALA A 172 37.88 20.16 0.67
N ARG A 173 37.24 19.01 0.47
CA ARG A 173 37.90 17.69 0.43
C ARG A 173 38.95 17.61 -0.68
N ARG A 174 38.64 18.08 -1.88
CA ARG A 174 39.59 18.12 -3.02
C ARG A 174 40.80 18.99 -2.70
N LYS A 175 40.58 20.18 -2.12
CA LYS A 175 41.67 21.07 -1.68
C LYS A 175 42.56 20.41 -0.63
N PHE A 176 41.96 19.75 0.36
CA PHE A 176 42.70 19.01 1.39
C PHE A 176 43.56 17.88 0.79
N LEU A 177 42.97 17.07 -0.09
CA LEU A 177 43.70 15.99 -0.78
C LEU A 177 44.83 16.54 -1.66
N HIS A 178 44.60 17.65 -2.36
CA HIS A 178 45.63 18.31 -3.15
C HIS A 178 46.80 18.79 -2.28
N PHE A 179 46.49 19.45 -1.15
CA PHE A 179 47.50 19.88 -0.19
C PHE A 179 48.29 18.70 0.39
N GLN A 180 47.61 17.60 0.77
CA GLN A 180 48.28 16.39 1.26
C GLN A 180 49.18 15.76 0.18
N LYS A 181 48.74 15.71 -1.08
CA LYS A 181 49.54 15.24 -2.21
C LYS A 181 50.79 16.10 -2.37
N GLN A 182 50.63 17.43 -2.38
CA GLN A 182 51.72 18.38 -2.51
C GLN A 182 52.74 18.25 -1.36
N GLN A 183 52.26 18.07 -0.12
CA GLN A 183 53.13 17.84 1.03
C GLN A 183 53.95 16.56 0.87
N ARG A 184 53.33 15.45 0.44
CA ARG A 184 54.05 14.21 0.15
C ARG A 184 55.03 14.36 -1.01
N GLU A 185 54.67 15.08 -2.07
CA GLU A 185 55.57 15.37 -3.19
C GLU A 185 56.77 16.21 -2.75
N SER A 186 56.60 17.21 -1.88
CA SER A 186 57.72 17.98 -1.34
C SER A 186 58.64 17.14 -0.44
N GLU A 187 58.07 16.24 0.37
CA GLU A 187 58.85 15.31 1.19
C GLU A 187 59.61 14.29 0.34
N LEU A 188 58.97 13.75 -0.71
CA LEU A 188 59.64 12.87 -1.68
C LEU A 188 60.80 13.58 -2.38
N LYS A 189 60.58 14.82 -2.86
CA LYS A 189 61.68 15.63 -3.45
C LYS A 189 62.83 15.83 -2.47
N ARG A 190 62.54 16.14 -1.19
CA ARG A 190 63.59 16.27 -0.17
C ARG A 190 64.39 14.98 0.00
N LEU A 191 63.70 13.83 0.01
CA LEU A 191 64.34 12.52 0.11
C LEU A 191 65.15 12.20 -1.15
N ASP A 192 64.64 12.50 -2.34
CA ASP A 192 65.37 12.34 -3.61
C ASP A 192 66.65 13.19 -3.62
N ASP A 193 66.58 14.46 -3.21
CA ASP A 193 67.76 15.34 -3.10
C ASP A 193 68.79 14.80 -2.09
N GLU A 194 68.33 14.12 -1.03
CA GLU A 194 69.19 13.52 -0.01
C GLU A 194 69.84 12.22 -0.50
N VAL A 195 69.09 11.40 -1.26
CA VAL A 195 69.60 10.22 -1.96
C VAL A 195 70.62 10.62 -3.01
N GLN A 196 70.34 11.66 -3.82
CA GLN A 196 71.27 12.19 -4.82
C GLN A 196 72.56 12.71 -4.18
N ARG A 197 72.47 13.46 -3.08
CA ARG A 197 73.67 13.90 -2.35
C ARG A 197 74.50 12.72 -1.83
N LYS A 198 73.86 11.69 -1.28
CA LYS A 198 74.56 10.47 -0.84
C LYS A 198 75.12 9.64 -2.00
N ALA A 199 74.46 9.66 -3.16
CA ALA A 199 74.98 9.01 -4.36
C ALA A 199 76.25 9.73 -4.83
N LEU A 200 76.21 11.06 -4.97
CA LEU A 200 77.37 11.86 -5.34
C LEU A 200 78.53 11.69 -4.35
N GLN A 201 78.24 11.65 -3.04
CA GLN A 201 79.27 11.38 -2.03
C GLN A 201 79.90 10.00 -2.21
N ARG A 202 79.10 8.96 -2.47
CA ARG A 202 79.64 7.62 -2.77
C ARG A 202 80.45 7.61 -4.06
N ASP A 203 80.01 8.32 -5.09
CA ASP A 203 80.74 8.40 -6.36
C ASP A 203 82.12 9.06 -6.13
N GLN A 204 82.18 10.15 -5.37
CA GLN A 204 83.43 10.79 -4.94
C GLN A 204 84.30 9.85 -4.11
N GLU A 205 83.72 9.14 -3.13
CA GLU A 205 84.44 8.13 -2.33
C GLU A 205 84.99 7.02 -3.23
N THR A 206 84.24 6.56 -4.24
CA THR A 206 84.74 5.57 -5.21
C THR A 206 85.82 6.13 -6.10
N GLU A 207 85.71 7.37 -6.58
CA GLU A 207 86.75 8.03 -7.37
C GLU A 207 88.05 8.17 -6.58
N THR A 208 87.98 8.65 -5.33
CA THR A 208 89.16 8.71 -4.45
C THR A 208 89.77 7.33 -4.20
N ALA A 209 88.96 6.29 -3.99
CA ALA A 209 89.46 4.93 -3.83
C ALA A 209 90.12 4.39 -5.12
N MET A 210 89.63 4.76 -6.31
CA MET A 210 90.28 4.43 -7.57
C MET A 210 91.61 5.16 -7.73
N GLU A 211 91.68 6.46 -7.42
CA GLU A 211 92.91 7.25 -7.44
C GLU A 211 93.95 6.67 -6.47
N GLU A 212 93.56 6.32 -5.24
CA GLU A 212 94.43 5.66 -4.27
C GLU A 212 94.94 4.29 -4.77
N ALA A 213 94.07 3.50 -5.42
CA ALA A 213 94.46 2.23 -6.02
C ALA A 213 95.45 2.43 -7.19
N GLU A 214 95.28 3.48 -7.99
CA GLU A 214 96.18 3.85 -9.07
C GLU A 214 97.56 4.28 -8.54
N ILE A 215 97.60 5.15 -7.52
CA ILE A 215 98.85 5.54 -6.85
C ILE A 215 99.56 4.30 -6.30
N ARG A 216 98.83 3.41 -5.62
CA ARG A 216 99.41 2.18 -5.07
C ARG A 216 99.93 1.25 -6.17
N ASN A 217 99.28 1.19 -7.32
CA ASN A 217 99.78 0.45 -8.48
C ASN A 217 101.09 1.07 -9.00
N LEU A 218 101.18 2.40 -9.11
CA LEU A 218 102.41 3.10 -9.49
C LEU A 218 103.54 2.86 -8.48
N GLU A 219 103.26 2.87 -7.17
CA GLU A 219 104.22 2.51 -6.12
C GLU A 219 104.72 1.08 -6.27
N LEU A 220 103.82 0.12 -6.50
CA LEU A 220 104.18 -1.29 -6.74
C LEU A 220 105.01 -1.46 -8.02
N GLN A 221 104.71 -0.72 -9.08
CA GLN A 221 105.52 -0.71 -10.30
C GLN A 221 106.92 -0.15 -10.06
N LEU A 222 107.03 0.92 -9.27
CA LEU A 222 108.32 1.49 -8.88
C LEU A 222 109.12 0.49 -8.03
N GLN A 223 108.50 -0.16 -7.04
CA GLN A 223 109.14 -1.22 -6.26
C GLN A 223 109.60 -2.39 -7.14
N LYS A 224 108.76 -2.84 -8.08
CA LYS A 224 109.13 -3.87 -9.06
C LYS A 224 110.36 -3.45 -9.86
N LYS A 225 110.42 -2.20 -10.34
CA LYS A 225 111.57 -1.67 -11.09
C LYS A 225 112.83 -1.60 -10.23
N MET A 226 112.71 -1.22 -8.96
CA MET A 226 113.81 -1.23 -8.00
C MET A 226 114.35 -2.65 -7.79
N PHE A 227 113.48 -3.64 -7.56
CA PHE A 227 113.89 -5.04 -7.43
C PHE A 227 114.48 -5.61 -8.72
N GLU A 228 113.95 -5.26 -9.89
CA GLU A 228 114.57 -5.61 -11.19
C GLU A 228 115.98 -5.03 -11.27
N GLN A 229 116.18 -3.76 -10.90
CA GLN A 229 117.50 -3.12 -10.88
C GLN A 229 118.45 -3.77 -9.88
N ASP A 230 117.98 -4.10 -8.67
CA ASP A 230 118.79 -4.79 -7.67
C ASP A 230 119.15 -6.20 -8.13
N LEU A 231 118.24 -6.92 -8.78
CA LEU A 231 118.54 -8.22 -9.41
C LEU A 231 119.57 -8.06 -10.55
N PHE A 232 119.50 -7.00 -11.35
CA PHE A 232 120.53 -6.71 -12.36
C PHE A 232 121.87 -6.35 -11.72
N ARG A 233 121.87 -5.62 -10.59
CA ARG A 233 123.08 -5.34 -9.80
C ARG A 233 123.65 -6.61 -9.21
N GLU A 234 122.84 -7.47 -8.61
CA GLU A 234 123.23 -8.78 -8.09
C GLU A 234 123.72 -9.71 -9.18
N PHE A 235 123.10 -9.68 -10.37
CA PHE A 235 123.60 -10.41 -11.53
C PHE A 235 124.94 -9.85 -12.00
N ALA A 236 125.13 -8.53 -11.99
CA ALA A 236 126.40 -7.90 -12.34
C ALA A 236 127.50 -8.19 -11.30
N THR A 237 127.20 -8.14 -10.00
CA THR A 237 128.13 -8.50 -8.92
C THR A 237 128.40 -10.00 -8.90
N SER A 238 127.41 -10.85 -9.14
CA SER A 238 127.57 -12.30 -9.26
C SER A 238 128.31 -12.69 -10.53
N SER A 239 128.11 -11.98 -11.65
CA SER A 239 128.87 -12.16 -12.89
C SER A 239 130.32 -11.69 -12.71
N HIS A 240 130.54 -10.57 -12.02
CA HIS A 240 131.87 -10.14 -11.61
C HIS A 240 132.50 -11.17 -10.66
N HIS A 241 131.74 -11.69 -9.69
CA HIS A 241 132.19 -12.74 -8.79
C HIS A 241 132.52 -14.01 -9.56
N LEU A 242 131.69 -14.42 -10.54
CA LEU A 242 131.94 -15.57 -11.41
C LEU A 242 133.15 -15.36 -12.32
N ARG A 243 133.46 -14.12 -12.74
CA ARG A 243 134.71 -13.79 -13.44
C ARG A 243 135.91 -13.88 -12.51
N THR A 244 135.81 -13.37 -11.28
CA THR A 244 136.87 -13.54 -10.27
C THR A 244 137.06 -15.00 -9.87
N GLU A 245 135.97 -15.77 -9.78
CA GLU A 245 135.96 -17.22 -9.56
C GLU A 245 136.49 -17.94 -10.79
N GLN A 246 136.22 -17.54 -12.03
CA GLN A 246 136.85 -18.09 -13.23
C GLN A 246 138.35 -17.82 -13.28
N ASP A 247 138.79 -16.64 -12.82
CA ASP A 247 140.21 -16.31 -12.67
C ASP A 247 140.85 -17.05 -11.49
N MET A 248 140.09 -17.39 -10.44
CA MET A 248 140.51 -18.31 -9.36
C MET A 248 140.48 -19.77 -9.81
N HIS A 249 139.54 -20.19 -10.65
CA HIS A 249 139.41 -21.53 -11.23
C HIS A 249 140.50 -21.79 -12.28
N ARG A 250 140.97 -20.77 -13.01
CA ARG A 250 142.20 -20.86 -13.81
C ARG A 250 143.43 -21.12 -12.93
N LYS A 251 143.44 -20.63 -11.69
CA LYS A 251 144.48 -20.90 -10.68
C LYS A 251 144.24 -22.20 -9.90
N GLN A 252 143.00 -22.69 -9.81
CA GLN A 252 142.65 -23.98 -9.20
C GLN A 252 142.75 -25.16 -10.18
N SER A 253 142.66 -24.98 -11.50
CA SER A 253 142.92 -26.04 -12.49
C SER A 253 144.38 -26.53 -12.47
N GLU A 254 145.32 -25.74 -11.93
CA GLU A 254 146.70 -26.17 -11.63
C GLU A 254 146.79 -27.02 -10.34
N LEU A 255 145.75 -26.99 -9.50
CA LEU A 255 145.64 -27.71 -8.22
C LEU A 255 144.64 -28.88 -8.28
N GLU A 256 143.70 -28.89 -9.22
CA GLU A 256 142.67 -29.91 -9.43
C GLU A 256 143.17 -31.17 -10.17
N GLU A 257 144.39 -31.13 -10.73
CA GLU A 257 145.12 -32.33 -11.18
C GLU A 257 145.59 -33.20 -9.99
N ARG A 258 145.47 -32.71 -8.75
CA ARG A 258 145.84 -33.44 -7.52
C ARG A 258 144.68 -33.99 -6.69
N ILE A 259 143.42 -33.72 -7.06
CA ILE A 259 142.25 -34.18 -6.27
C ILE A 259 141.22 -34.83 -7.20
N GLN A 260 141.70 -35.60 -8.18
CA GLN A 260 140.97 -36.73 -8.77
C GLN A 260 140.92 -37.94 -7.81
N GLU A 261 140.80 -37.66 -6.51
CA GLU A 261 140.65 -38.68 -5.49
C GLU A 261 139.45 -38.31 -4.62
N LYS A 262 138.34 -38.99 -4.89
CA LYS A 262 137.09 -39.06 -4.11
C LYS A 262 136.05 -38.01 -4.54
N LEU A 263 135.27 -38.20 -5.61
CA LEU A 263 134.49 -39.42 -5.92
C LEU A 263 133.76 -40.01 -4.69
N ARG A 264 133.37 -39.11 -3.77
CA ARG A 264 132.49 -39.35 -2.63
C ARG A 264 131.75 -38.03 -2.38
N ASP A 265 130.45 -37.83 -2.50
CA ASP A 265 129.29 -38.67 -2.71
C ASP A 265 128.25 -37.63 -3.21
N ALA A 266 127.72 -37.66 -4.43
CA ALA A 266 126.66 -38.56 -4.90
C ALA A 266 125.46 -38.77 -3.94
N GLU A 267 125.47 -38.22 -2.72
CA GLU A 267 124.43 -38.42 -1.69
C GLU A 267 123.47 -37.22 -1.57
N ARG A 268 123.71 -36.11 -2.29
CA ARG A 268 122.95 -34.86 -2.14
C ARG A 268 121.67 -34.76 -2.99
N GLU A 269 121.44 -35.67 -3.94
CA GLU A 269 120.27 -35.62 -4.82
C GLU A 269 119.02 -36.29 -4.24
N ARG A 270 119.16 -37.07 -3.15
CA ARG A 270 118.04 -37.78 -2.51
C ARG A 270 117.16 -36.91 -1.59
N GLN A 271 117.58 -35.68 -1.28
CA GLN A 271 116.86 -34.79 -0.36
C GLN A 271 115.80 -33.87 -1.04
N MET A 272 115.79 -33.78 -2.37
CA MET A 272 114.85 -32.89 -3.10
C MET A 272 113.47 -33.51 -3.34
N GLU A 273 113.34 -34.84 -3.34
CA GLU A 273 112.06 -35.53 -3.62
C GLU A 273 111.10 -35.60 -2.42
N ILE A 274 111.62 -35.56 -1.18
CA ILE A 274 110.81 -35.63 0.05
C ILE A 274 110.08 -34.30 0.33
N ARG A 275 110.63 -33.17 -0.13
CA ARG A 275 110.01 -31.84 0.08
C ARG A 275 108.79 -31.60 -0.81
N LYS A 276 108.71 -32.29 -1.97
CA LYS A 276 107.60 -32.18 -2.93
C LYS A 276 106.35 -32.93 -2.45
N THR A 277 106.51 -34.06 -1.76
CA THR A 277 105.39 -34.87 -1.23
C THR A 277 104.75 -34.27 0.03
N LEU A 278 105.44 -33.37 0.74
CA LEU A 278 104.92 -32.70 1.94
C LEU A 278 104.05 -31.47 1.61
N GLN A 279 104.28 -30.84 0.45
CA GLN A 279 103.53 -29.66 0.01
C GLN A 279 102.13 -30.02 -0.54
N ASP A 280 101.96 -31.20 -1.15
CA ASP A 280 100.68 -31.67 -1.69
C ASP A 280 99.69 -32.16 -0.59
N GLY A 281 100.19 -32.51 0.60
CA GLY A 281 99.36 -32.90 1.75
C GLY A 281 98.75 -31.73 2.53
N LEU A 282 99.40 -30.56 2.53
CA LEU A 282 98.91 -29.36 3.22
C LEU A 282 97.77 -28.66 2.45
N ALA A 283 97.74 -28.76 1.12
CA ALA A 283 96.70 -28.16 0.28
C ALA A 283 95.34 -28.87 0.41
N LYS A 284 95.32 -30.21 0.54
CA LYS A 284 94.07 -30.98 0.69
C LYS A 284 93.39 -30.81 2.05
N SER A 285 94.14 -30.54 3.12
CA SER A 285 93.59 -30.32 4.46
C SER A 285 93.00 -28.91 4.64
N SER A 286 93.63 -27.89 4.03
CA SER A 286 93.11 -26.52 3.99
C SER A 286 91.78 -26.41 3.20
N GLN A 287 91.66 -27.17 2.11
CA GLN A 287 90.50 -27.15 1.23
C GLN A 287 89.24 -27.78 1.86
N GLN A 288 89.41 -28.86 2.64
CA GLN A 288 88.29 -29.49 3.38
C GLN A 288 87.73 -28.61 4.50
N ASN A 289 88.54 -27.72 5.09
CA ASN A 289 88.09 -26.79 6.12
C ASN A 289 87.26 -25.62 5.54
N ILE A 290 87.60 -25.16 4.32
CA ILE A 290 86.85 -24.12 3.60
C ILE A 290 85.52 -24.67 3.08
N GLU A 291 85.49 -25.92 2.60
CA GLU A 291 84.26 -26.61 2.19
C GLU A 291 83.32 -26.88 3.38
N ALA A 292 83.86 -27.25 4.55
CA ALA A 292 83.08 -27.42 5.78
C ALA A 292 82.51 -26.09 6.30
N TRP A 293 83.27 -24.98 6.21
CA TRP A 293 82.81 -23.65 6.60
C TRP A 293 81.71 -23.12 5.66
N ALA A 294 81.88 -23.27 4.34
CA ALA A 294 80.88 -22.86 3.36
C ALA A 294 79.56 -23.66 3.49
N SER A 295 79.64 -24.96 3.78
CA SER A 295 78.44 -25.79 4.04
C SER A 295 77.70 -25.36 5.32
N ASN A 296 78.42 -25.07 6.41
CA ASN A 296 77.81 -24.61 7.66
C ASN A 296 77.18 -23.21 7.56
N GLU A 297 77.79 -22.29 6.81
CA GLU A 297 77.21 -20.97 6.59
C GLU A 297 75.98 -21.02 5.67
N TYR A 298 76.00 -21.86 4.63
CA TYR A 298 74.85 -22.10 3.77
C TYR A 298 73.67 -22.71 4.56
N GLU A 299 73.92 -23.70 5.41
CA GLU A 299 72.89 -24.27 6.28
C GLU A 299 72.35 -23.26 7.30
N SER A 300 73.22 -22.41 7.87
CA SER A 300 72.80 -21.38 8.82
C SER A 300 71.92 -20.31 8.17
N ARG A 301 72.25 -19.87 6.95
CA ARG A 301 71.42 -18.94 6.17
C ARG A 301 70.09 -19.57 5.75
N ARG A 302 70.10 -20.85 5.36
CA ARG A 302 68.88 -21.59 5.03
C ARG A 302 67.95 -21.70 6.24
N ARG A 303 68.48 -22.05 7.42
CA ARG A 303 67.70 -22.08 8.67
C ARG A 303 67.14 -20.70 9.04
N LEU A 304 67.89 -19.62 8.81
CA LEU A 304 67.40 -18.26 9.07
C LEU A 304 66.22 -17.90 8.16
N GLN A 305 66.32 -18.21 6.86
CA GLN A 305 65.24 -17.98 5.90
C GLN A 305 64.00 -18.85 6.17
N ASP A 306 64.20 -20.09 6.62
CA ASP A 306 63.10 -20.97 7.02
C ASP A 306 62.40 -20.46 8.30
N LEU A 307 63.15 -19.96 9.29
CA LEU A 307 62.59 -19.28 10.46
C LEU A 307 61.82 -17.98 10.10
N GLU A 308 62.32 -17.19 9.15
CA GLU A 308 61.59 -16.01 8.66
C GLU A 308 60.28 -16.39 7.97
N ARG A 309 60.27 -17.47 7.18
CA ARG A 309 59.03 -17.99 6.56
C ARG A 309 58.05 -18.50 7.61
N GLU A 310 58.52 -19.19 8.64
CA GLU A 310 57.69 -19.67 9.74
C GLU A 310 57.11 -18.53 10.58
N THR A 311 57.91 -17.49 10.90
CA THR A 311 57.42 -16.32 11.64
C THR A 311 56.36 -15.54 10.85
N MET A 312 56.54 -15.37 9.54
CA MET A 312 55.53 -14.75 8.68
C MET A 312 54.25 -15.61 8.57
N SER A 313 54.39 -16.93 8.46
CA SER A 313 53.27 -17.87 8.47
C SER A 313 52.50 -17.83 9.80
N LEU A 314 53.21 -17.75 10.93
CA LEU A 314 52.62 -17.63 12.27
C LEU A 314 51.91 -16.28 12.47
N GLN A 315 52.46 -15.17 11.97
CA GLN A 315 51.80 -13.87 12.02
C GLN A 315 50.51 -13.85 11.18
N LEU A 316 50.53 -14.45 10.00
CA LEU A 316 49.34 -14.63 9.16
C LEU A 316 48.30 -15.53 9.85
N ALA A 317 48.72 -16.64 10.47
CA ALA A 317 47.84 -17.53 11.22
C ALA A 317 47.20 -16.82 12.43
N LYS A 318 47.97 -15.98 13.15
CA LYS A 318 47.47 -15.16 14.27
C LYS A 318 46.43 -14.15 13.79
N ARG A 319 46.70 -13.41 12.71
CA ARG A 319 45.74 -12.46 12.12
C ARG A 319 44.48 -13.14 11.58
N ASN A 320 44.62 -14.34 11.02
CA ASN A 320 43.48 -15.16 10.60
C ASN A 320 42.68 -15.73 11.77
N ALA A 321 43.29 -15.96 12.93
CA ALA A 321 42.57 -16.34 14.14
C ALA A 321 41.79 -15.16 14.74
N GLU A 322 42.41 -13.97 14.80
CA GLU A 322 41.78 -12.72 15.22
C GLU A 322 40.59 -12.35 14.30
N ASN A 323 40.75 -12.48 12.98
CA ASN A 323 39.65 -12.29 12.02
C ASN A 323 38.51 -13.30 12.24
N ARG A 324 38.81 -14.58 12.45
CA ARG A 324 37.78 -15.59 12.75
C ARG A 324 37.04 -15.32 14.07
N SER A 325 37.69 -14.74 15.07
CA SER A 325 36.99 -14.32 16.30
C SER A 325 36.07 -13.13 16.07
N LEU A 326 36.52 -12.13 15.30
CA LEU A 326 35.70 -10.97 14.95
C LEU A 326 34.51 -11.38 14.07
N GLU A 327 34.70 -12.29 13.13
CA GLU A 327 33.62 -12.85 12.30
C GLU A 327 32.58 -13.58 13.15
N LYS A 328 33.00 -14.35 14.16
CA LYS A 328 32.09 -14.99 15.12
C LYS A 328 31.33 -13.96 15.96
N GLU A 329 31.99 -12.91 16.44
CA GLU A 329 31.33 -11.84 17.19
C GLU A 329 30.31 -11.09 16.33
N VAL A 330 30.65 -10.82 15.06
CA VAL A 330 29.71 -10.23 14.08
C VAL A 330 28.54 -11.18 13.81
N GLN A 331 28.80 -12.48 13.65
CA GLN A 331 27.74 -13.47 13.52
C GLN A 331 26.84 -13.48 14.75
N ASP A 332 27.38 -13.54 15.97
CA ASP A 332 26.60 -13.51 17.22
C ASP A 332 25.77 -12.22 17.37
N LEU A 333 26.30 -11.08 16.94
CA LEU A 333 25.55 -9.82 16.90
C LEU A 333 24.44 -9.86 15.85
N MET A 334 24.70 -10.45 14.68
CA MET A 334 23.67 -10.65 13.65
C MET A 334 22.56 -11.59 14.13
N THR A 335 22.89 -12.71 14.80
CA THR A 335 21.88 -13.61 15.38
C THR A 335 21.07 -12.89 16.46
N LYS A 336 21.70 -12.11 17.35
CA LYS A 336 20.97 -11.33 18.37
C LYS A 336 20.04 -10.28 17.76
N VAL A 337 20.43 -9.65 16.65
CA VAL A 337 19.57 -8.69 15.92
C VAL A 337 18.43 -9.43 15.23
N GLN A 338 18.70 -10.59 14.65
CA GLN A 338 17.69 -11.46 14.03
C GLN A 338 16.69 -11.95 15.07
N ASP A 339 17.13 -12.49 16.20
CA ASP A 339 16.28 -12.95 17.31
C ASP A 339 15.40 -11.81 17.85
N ARG A 340 15.96 -10.60 17.99
CA ARG A 340 15.16 -9.42 18.36
C ARG A 340 14.11 -9.09 17.32
N LYS A 341 14.45 -9.14 16.04
CA LYS A 341 13.48 -8.91 14.96
C LYS A 341 12.41 -9.99 14.92
N ASP A 342 12.79 -11.25 15.14
CA ASP A 342 11.87 -12.38 15.17
C ASP A 342 10.92 -12.25 16.37
N THR A 343 11.40 -11.90 17.57
CA THR A 343 10.52 -11.60 18.73
C THR A 343 9.62 -10.40 18.50
N GLU A 344 10.10 -9.32 17.86
CA GLU A 344 9.25 -8.17 17.48
C GLU A 344 8.16 -8.60 16.49
N THR A 345 8.48 -9.47 15.53
CA THR A 345 7.49 -10.01 14.58
C THR A 345 6.52 -10.99 15.23
N GLU A 346 6.97 -11.81 16.18
CA GLU A 346 6.12 -12.73 16.95
C GLU A 346 5.14 -11.95 17.82
N VAL A 347 5.60 -10.90 18.51
CA VAL A 347 4.73 -10.00 19.27
C VAL A 347 3.72 -9.31 18.35
N ALA A 348 4.16 -8.78 17.21
CA ALA A 348 3.27 -8.17 16.23
C ALA A 348 2.24 -9.18 15.67
N HIS A 349 2.63 -10.43 15.44
CA HIS A 349 1.73 -11.50 14.99
C HIS A 349 0.73 -11.91 16.07
N MET A 350 1.14 -11.96 17.33
CA MET A 350 0.28 -12.23 18.48
C MET A 350 -0.75 -11.12 18.69
N GLU A 351 -0.33 -9.84 18.63
CA GLU A 351 -1.23 -8.69 18.70
C GLU A 351 -2.25 -8.68 17.54
N LEU A 352 -1.83 -9.08 16.33
CA LEU A 352 -2.71 -9.19 15.17
C LEU A 352 -3.66 -10.39 15.28
N TYR A 353 -3.23 -11.48 15.92
CA TYR A 353 -4.07 -12.64 16.22
C TYR A 353 -5.13 -12.30 17.27
N GLU A 354 -4.76 -11.60 18.35
CA GLU A 354 -5.69 -11.10 19.36
C GLU A 354 -6.70 -10.11 18.74
N GLN A 355 -6.26 -9.14 17.94
CA GLN A 355 -7.17 -8.23 17.22
C GLN A 355 -8.14 -8.97 16.29
N LYS A 356 -7.70 -10.05 15.64
CA LYS A 356 -8.57 -10.90 14.81
C LYS A 356 -9.56 -11.71 15.66
N GLN A 357 -9.15 -12.21 16.82
CA GLN A 357 -10.06 -12.89 17.74
C GLN A 357 -11.10 -11.90 18.29
N ASP A 358 -10.70 -10.72 18.73
CA ASP A 358 -11.62 -9.68 19.20
C ASP A 358 -12.59 -9.22 18.09
N ALA A 359 -12.10 -9.08 16.86
CA ALA A 359 -12.93 -8.77 15.71
C ALA A 359 -13.90 -9.92 15.37
N ALA A 360 -13.47 -11.17 15.48
CA ALA A 360 -14.31 -12.35 15.27
C ALA A 360 -15.36 -12.49 16.38
N GLU A 361 -15.01 -12.26 17.64
CA GLU A 361 -15.94 -12.25 18.77
C GLU A 361 -16.94 -11.10 18.66
N SER A 362 -16.49 -9.90 18.30
CA SER A 362 -17.38 -8.76 18.01
C SER A 362 -18.31 -9.06 16.82
N GLY A 363 -17.81 -9.74 15.79
CA GLY A 363 -18.59 -10.27 14.68
C GLY A 363 -19.64 -11.29 15.13
N GLN A 364 -19.27 -12.25 15.97
CA GLN A 364 -20.18 -13.25 16.53
C GLN A 364 -21.23 -12.64 17.45
N ARG A 365 -20.86 -11.67 18.30
CA ARG A 365 -21.83 -10.92 19.15
C ARG A 365 -22.85 -10.19 18.30
N ARG A 366 -22.40 -9.59 17.19
CA ARG A 366 -23.27 -8.90 16.21
C ARG A 366 -24.19 -9.88 15.49
N LEU A 367 -23.68 -11.05 15.10
CA LEU A 367 -24.48 -12.11 14.49
C LEU A 367 -25.53 -12.65 15.47
N ARG A 368 -25.15 -12.85 16.75
CA ARG A 368 -26.06 -13.28 17.81
C ARG A 368 -27.17 -12.24 18.07
N LEU A 369 -26.84 -10.95 18.09
CA LEU A 369 -27.82 -9.87 18.15
C LEU A 369 -28.77 -9.88 16.94
N LEU A 370 -28.25 -10.08 15.73
CA LEU A 370 -29.07 -10.20 14.52
C LEU A 370 -29.95 -11.46 14.52
N GLU A 371 -29.46 -12.57 15.07
CA GLU A 371 -30.24 -13.80 15.25
C GLU A 371 -31.33 -13.62 16.32
N GLU A 372 -31.04 -12.94 17.42
CA GLU A 372 -32.02 -12.59 18.45
C GLU A 372 -33.08 -11.62 17.91
N GLU A 373 -32.68 -10.56 17.20
CA GLU A 373 -33.61 -9.67 16.49
C GLU A 373 -34.40 -10.43 15.42
N GLY A 374 -33.77 -11.35 14.69
CA GLY A 374 -34.43 -12.24 13.75
C GLY A 374 -35.43 -13.18 14.41
N TYR A 375 -35.12 -13.70 15.60
CA TYR A 375 -36.00 -14.55 16.38
C TYR A 375 -37.17 -13.75 16.96
N VAL A 376 -36.94 -12.53 17.44
CA VAL A 376 -37.99 -11.60 17.90
C VAL A 376 -38.87 -11.17 16.72
N ALA A 377 -38.30 -10.88 15.54
CA ALA A 377 -39.05 -10.58 14.34
C ALA A 377 -39.85 -11.80 13.84
N HIS A 378 -39.31 -13.00 13.98
CA HIS A 378 -39.98 -14.26 13.63
C HIS A 378 -41.09 -14.62 14.62
N GLU A 379 -40.89 -14.42 15.93
CA GLU A 379 -41.92 -14.53 16.98
C GLU A 379 -43.03 -13.48 16.79
N HIS A 380 -42.67 -12.24 16.46
CA HIS A 380 -43.64 -11.19 16.11
C HIS A 380 -44.40 -11.54 14.82
N GLY A 381 -43.73 -12.13 13.83
CA GLY A 381 -44.35 -12.69 12.62
C GLY A 381 -45.27 -13.87 12.91
N LYS A 382 -44.90 -14.74 13.87
CA LYS A 382 -45.76 -15.82 14.38
C LYS A 382 -46.96 -15.28 15.13
N SER A 383 -46.81 -14.24 15.95
CA SER A 383 -47.92 -13.54 16.60
C SER A 383 -48.88 -12.94 15.58
N LEU A 384 -48.36 -12.24 14.56
CA LEU A 384 -49.17 -11.67 13.47
C LEU A 384 -49.87 -12.74 12.62
N THR A 385 -49.21 -13.88 12.39
CA THR A 385 -49.81 -15.01 11.66
C THR A 385 -50.78 -15.81 12.54
N GLN A 386 -50.57 -15.87 13.86
CA GLN A 386 -51.51 -16.45 14.81
C GLN A 386 -52.75 -15.57 14.98
N ASP A 387 -52.59 -14.24 14.95
CA ASP A 387 -53.69 -13.27 14.87
C ASP A 387 -54.43 -13.34 13.51
N ALA A 388 -53.71 -13.60 12.41
CA ALA A 388 -54.31 -13.87 11.10
C ALA A 388 -55.04 -15.23 11.05
N LEU A 389 -54.54 -16.25 11.76
CA LEU A 389 -55.14 -17.59 11.84
C LEU A 389 -56.37 -17.63 12.76
N TYR A 390 -56.43 -16.79 13.81
CA TYR A 390 -57.66 -16.57 14.58
C TYR A 390 -58.75 -15.92 13.71
N ASN A 391 -58.38 -15.02 12.79
CA ASN A 391 -59.31 -14.40 11.84
C ASN A 391 -59.71 -15.32 10.67
N LEU A 392 -58.84 -16.24 10.24
CA LEU A 392 -59.15 -17.20 9.17
C LEU A 392 -59.99 -18.41 9.64
N ASN A 393 -60.06 -18.67 10.94
CA ASN A 393 -60.84 -19.79 11.49
C ASN A 393 -62.36 -19.52 11.54
N ASN A 394 -62.81 -18.36 11.05
CA ASN A 394 -64.24 -18.00 10.96
C ASN A 394 -64.88 -18.33 9.60
N ASN A 395 -64.16 -18.89 8.63
CA ASN A 395 -64.75 -19.33 7.37
C ASN A 395 -64.03 -20.57 6.84
N SER A 396 -64.55 -21.74 7.24
CA SER A 396 -64.14 -23.02 6.68
C SER A 396 -64.71 -23.25 5.28
N SER A 397 -63.91 -23.96 4.49
CA SER A 397 -64.22 -24.73 3.27
C SER A 397 -64.15 -24.01 1.91
N ARG A 398 -63.06 -24.24 1.16
CA ARG A 398 -62.99 -25.29 0.11
C ARG A 398 -61.61 -25.33 -0.56
N LEU A 399 -61.08 -26.55 -0.67
CA LEU A 399 -59.89 -26.92 -1.43
C LEU A 399 -60.03 -26.64 -2.95
N GLY A 400 -58.89 -26.37 -3.59
CA GLY A 400 -58.69 -26.48 -5.03
C GLY A 400 -57.21 -26.74 -5.34
N ASN A 401 -56.93 -27.94 -5.85
CA ASN A 401 -55.64 -28.59 -6.04
C ASN A 401 -54.88 -28.15 -7.33
N THR A 402 -53.68 -28.73 -7.49
CA THR A 402 -52.91 -29.08 -8.73
C THR A 402 -51.92 -28.03 -9.27
N THR A 403 -50.70 -28.33 -9.74
CA THR A 403 -49.89 -29.56 -9.97
C THR A 403 -48.50 -29.15 -10.53
N LEU A 404 -47.45 -29.97 -10.26
CA LEU A 404 -46.38 -30.45 -11.18
C LEU A 404 -45.48 -29.41 -11.91
N ASN A 405 -44.20 -29.60 -12.25
CA ASN A 405 -43.35 -30.77 -12.41
C ASN A 405 -41.86 -30.37 -12.58
N SER A 406 -40.96 -31.24 -12.10
CA SER A 406 -39.74 -31.78 -12.75
C SER A 406 -38.71 -30.85 -13.44
N THR A 407 -37.42 -31.00 -13.08
CA THR A 407 -36.39 -31.66 -13.93
C THR A 407 -35.01 -31.77 -13.22
N LYS A 408 -34.64 -33.03 -12.90
CA LYS A 408 -33.34 -33.79 -13.03
C LYS A 408 -32.01 -33.14 -12.55
N GLN A 409 -31.28 -33.74 -11.59
CA GLN A 409 -30.26 -34.85 -11.69
C GLN A 409 -29.00 -34.45 -12.49
N SER A 410 -27.73 -34.80 -12.15
CA SER A 410 -27.10 -35.55 -11.05
C SER A 410 -25.59 -35.17 -10.96
N ASP A 411 -24.98 -35.51 -9.82
CA ASP A 411 -23.61 -35.97 -9.53
C ASP A 411 -22.34 -35.21 -10.01
N MET A 412 -21.44 -34.91 -9.05
CA MET A 412 -20.07 -35.47 -9.04
C MET A 412 -19.40 -35.33 -7.66
N TYR A 413 -18.73 -36.41 -7.23
CA TYR A 413 -17.92 -36.52 -6.02
C TYR A 413 -16.47 -36.04 -6.23
N GLN A 414 -15.94 -35.41 -5.18
CA GLN A 414 -14.57 -35.48 -4.65
C GLN A 414 -13.38 -34.84 -5.41
N THR A 415 -12.80 -33.79 -4.79
CA THR A 415 -11.44 -33.80 -4.17
C THR A 415 -10.60 -32.54 -4.46
N LEU A 416 -10.11 -31.94 -3.36
CA LEU A 416 -8.91 -31.09 -3.21
C LEU A 416 -8.86 -29.66 -3.82
N GLN A 417 -8.64 -28.75 -2.87
CA GLN A 417 -7.80 -27.54 -2.93
C GLN A 417 -8.42 -26.25 -3.46
N THR A 418 -8.84 -25.48 -2.46
CA THR A 418 -9.04 -24.04 -2.41
C THR A 418 -8.02 -23.25 -3.24
N THR A 419 -8.48 -22.37 -4.13
CA THR A 419 -8.65 -20.94 -3.81
C THR A 419 -9.31 -20.20 -4.98
N THR A 420 -10.16 -19.25 -4.60
CA THR A 420 -11.21 -18.61 -5.39
C THR A 420 -10.73 -17.44 -6.22
N ASN A 421 -11.27 -17.41 -7.45
CA ASN A 421 -11.47 -16.29 -8.34
C ASN A 421 -12.11 -15.05 -7.68
N SER A 422 -11.75 -13.89 -8.25
CA SER A 422 -12.57 -12.67 -8.56
C SER A 422 -13.69 -12.29 -7.58
N SER A 423 -13.85 -11.05 -7.12
CA SER A 423 -13.62 -9.77 -7.77
C SER A 423 -13.78 -8.66 -6.71
N GLY A 424 -12.78 -7.78 -6.61
CA GLY A 424 -12.82 -6.58 -5.78
C GLY A 424 -12.12 -5.43 -6.50
N VAL A 425 -12.67 -4.23 -6.37
CA VAL A 425 -12.41 -3.03 -7.16
C VAL A 425 -10.94 -2.56 -7.11
N SER A 426 -10.48 -2.08 -8.26
CA SER A 426 -9.10 -1.81 -8.66
C SER A 426 -8.46 -0.58 -8.00
N LEU A 427 -7.47 -0.80 -7.14
CA LEU A 427 -6.38 0.15 -6.84
C LEU A 427 -5.03 -0.58 -6.71
N GLU A 428 -4.73 -1.54 -7.59
CA GLU A 428 -3.42 -2.21 -7.65
C GLU A 428 -2.95 -2.46 -9.10
N ARG A 429 -3.12 -1.47 -9.99
CA ARG A 429 -2.62 -1.58 -11.37
C ARG A 429 -1.17 -1.14 -11.59
N SER A 430 -0.44 -0.76 -10.53
CA SER A 430 0.97 -0.37 -10.65
C SER A 430 1.95 -1.44 -10.14
N GLY A 431 1.63 -2.23 -9.11
CA GLY A 431 2.60 -3.19 -8.51
C GLY A 431 2.99 -4.34 -9.45
N ARG A 432 2.03 -5.09 -9.98
CA ARG A 432 2.32 -6.30 -10.77
C ARG A 432 3.04 -6.02 -12.11
N ALA A 433 2.81 -4.86 -12.71
CA ALA A 433 3.51 -4.46 -13.93
C ALA A 433 4.96 -4.02 -13.65
N PHE A 434 5.26 -3.55 -12.44
CA PHE A 434 6.63 -3.31 -11.99
C PHE A 434 7.32 -4.63 -11.62
N ASP A 435 6.62 -5.57 -10.96
CA ASP A 435 7.18 -6.89 -10.65
C ASP A 435 7.53 -7.68 -11.90
N GLU A 436 6.68 -7.68 -12.93
CA GLU A 436 6.98 -8.35 -14.21
C GLU A 436 8.15 -7.68 -14.95
N LYS A 437 8.24 -6.35 -14.90
CA LYS A 437 9.37 -5.60 -15.48
C LYS A 437 10.66 -5.80 -14.69
N GLU A 438 10.59 -5.90 -13.38
CA GLU A 438 11.73 -6.16 -12.50
C GLU A 438 12.22 -7.59 -12.68
N ILE A 439 11.32 -8.57 -12.78
CA ILE A 439 11.65 -9.96 -13.11
C ILE A 439 12.26 -10.05 -14.52
N ALA A 440 11.73 -9.31 -15.50
CA ALA A 440 12.31 -9.22 -16.83
C ALA A 440 13.72 -8.58 -16.80
N LEU A 441 13.91 -7.51 -16.02
CA LEU A 441 15.20 -6.84 -15.86
C LEU A 441 16.22 -7.74 -15.16
N LEU A 442 15.81 -8.49 -14.14
CA LEU A 442 16.65 -9.46 -13.45
C LEU A 442 17.05 -10.62 -14.38
N ASN A 443 16.14 -11.06 -15.25
CA ASN A 443 16.44 -12.05 -16.28
C ASN A 443 17.37 -11.49 -17.36
N GLU A 444 17.22 -10.22 -17.78
CA GLU A 444 18.17 -9.55 -18.67
C GLU A 444 19.55 -9.40 -18.03
N VAL A 445 19.64 -9.00 -16.77
CA VAL A 445 20.89 -8.91 -16.01
C VAL A 445 21.53 -10.29 -15.87
N ARG A 446 20.75 -11.35 -15.64
CA ARG A 446 21.24 -12.73 -15.57
C ARG A 446 21.80 -13.17 -16.92
N ASN A 447 21.09 -12.91 -18.01
CA ASN A 447 21.54 -13.20 -19.37
C ASN A 447 22.79 -12.39 -19.75
N LEU A 448 22.90 -11.14 -19.31
CA LEU A 448 24.03 -10.25 -19.57
C LEU A 448 25.27 -10.68 -18.77
N ARG A 449 25.11 -11.10 -17.51
CA ARG A 449 26.17 -11.73 -16.71
C ARG A 449 26.63 -13.05 -17.32
N GLN A 450 25.71 -13.87 -17.81
CA GLN A 450 26.05 -15.12 -18.48
C GLN A 450 26.78 -14.88 -19.81
N ARG A 451 26.36 -13.87 -20.58
CA ARG A 451 27.02 -13.44 -21.82
C ARG A 451 28.42 -12.89 -21.55
N LEU A 452 28.59 -12.02 -20.55
CA LEU A 452 29.91 -11.51 -20.15
C LEU A 452 30.82 -12.60 -19.58
N ALA A 453 30.27 -13.59 -18.88
CA ALA A 453 31.04 -14.74 -18.40
C ALA A 453 31.51 -15.64 -19.57
N LEU A 454 30.69 -15.82 -20.60
CA LEU A 454 31.07 -16.52 -21.83
C LEU A 454 32.07 -15.70 -22.66
N GLU A 455 31.89 -14.38 -22.73
CA GLU A 455 32.78 -13.47 -23.45
C GLU A 455 34.15 -13.38 -22.78
N ASN A 456 34.20 -13.30 -21.44
CA ASN A 456 35.45 -13.37 -20.68
C ASN A 456 36.13 -14.74 -20.75
N ARG A 457 35.38 -15.84 -20.94
CA ARG A 457 35.97 -17.15 -21.25
C ARG A 457 36.56 -17.22 -22.66
N SER A 458 36.05 -16.42 -23.61
CA SER A 458 36.55 -16.34 -24.99
C SER A 458 37.73 -15.37 -25.18
N LYS A 459 37.93 -14.42 -24.25
CA LYS A 459 39.08 -13.52 -24.24
C LYS A 459 40.27 -14.21 -23.58
N ARG A 460 41.20 -14.74 -24.39
CA ARG A 460 42.53 -15.13 -23.90
C ARG A 460 43.24 -13.90 -23.31
N PRO A 461 43.99 -14.05 -22.20
CA PRO A 461 44.76 -12.95 -21.62
C PRO A 461 45.78 -12.41 -22.64
N PRO A 462 46.10 -11.11 -22.62
CA PRO A 462 47.10 -10.54 -23.51
C PRO A 462 48.46 -11.22 -23.27
N ALA A 463 49.18 -11.50 -24.36
CA ALA A 463 50.51 -12.06 -24.31
C ALA A 463 51.45 -11.11 -23.55
N VAL A 464 52.16 -11.65 -22.57
CA VAL A 464 53.17 -10.94 -21.78
C VAL A 464 54.30 -10.55 -22.73
N PRO A 465 54.69 -9.26 -22.85
CA PRO A 465 55.90 -8.90 -23.57
C PRO A 465 57.09 -9.45 -22.80
N CYS A 466 57.89 -10.30 -23.45
CA CYS A 466 59.25 -10.56 -23.02
C CYS A 466 60.10 -9.33 -23.36
N GLU A 467 60.63 -8.68 -22.32
CA GLU A 467 61.95 -8.02 -22.32
C GLU A 467 62.37 -7.75 -20.87
#